data_AF-A0A2W5YX48-F1
#
_entry.id   AF-A0A2W5YX48-F1
#
_cell.length_a   1.000
_cell.length_b   1.000
_cell.length_c   1.000
_cell.angle_alpha   90.00
_cell.angle_beta   90.00
_cell.angle_gamma   90.00
#
_symmetry.space_group_name_H-M   'P 1'
#
loop_
_entity.id
_entity.type
_entity.pdbx_description
1 polymer ?
#
loop_
_entity_poly.entity_id
_entity_poly.type
_entity_poly.pdbx_seq_one_letter_code
_entity_poly.pdbx_strand_id
1 'polypeptide(L)'
;MQQKVTAQIGANSITIETGKIAKLADGSVVVSCGESMVMASAVSATAIKEGQDWFPLTVDYREKAAAVGKIPGGYFKREGRPSEKETLTSRMT
;
A
#
# COMPACT_ATOMS: atom_id res chain seq x y z
N MET A 1 2.02 6.00 19.53
CA MET A 1 3.49 6.19 19.55
C MET A 1 4.07 5.61 18.28
N GLN A 2 5.14 6.19 17.74
CA GLN A 2 5.80 5.68 16.54
C GLN A 2 6.60 4.43 16.90
N GLN A 3 6.45 3.36 16.12
CA GLN A 3 7.21 2.12 16.29
C GLN A 3 7.94 1.80 14.99
N LYS A 4 9.20 1.36 15.12
CA LYS A 4 10.06 1.02 13.99
C LYS A 4 10.81 -0.25 14.31
N VAL A 5 10.75 -1.22 13.40
CA VAL A 5 11.46 -2.49 13.50
C VAL A 5 12.25 -2.70 12.22
N THR A 6 13.51 -3.10 12.34
CA THR A 6 14.40 -3.38 11.21
C THR A 6 14.87 -4.83 11.31
N ALA A 7 14.79 -5.55 10.19
CA ALA A 7 15.25 -6.92 10.06
C ALA A 7 16.13 -7.06 8.82
N GLN A 8 17.10 -7.98 8.86
CA GLN A 8 17.91 -8.30 7.69
C GLN A 8 17.28 -9.41 6.85
N ILE A 9 17.17 -9.17 5.54
CA ILE A 9 16.64 -10.12 4.54
C ILE A 9 17.66 -10.26 3.42
N GLY A 10 18.43 -11.34 3.46
CA GLY A 10 19.56 -11.54 2.55
C GLY A 10 20.59 -10.42 2.71
N ALA A 11 20.91 -9.73 1.61
CA ALA A 11 21.83 -8.60 1.60
C ALA A 11 21.18 -7.25 1.96
N ASN A 12 19.84 -7.19 2.04
CA ASN A 12 19.10 -5.95 2.22
C ASN A 12 18.44 -5.88 3.60
N SER A 13 18.43 -4.71 4.21
CA SER A 13 17.67 -4.47 5.44
C SER A 13 16.25 -4.01 5.10
N ILE A 14 15.24 -4.68 5.67
CA ILE A 14 13.85 -4.24 5.62
C ILE A 14 13.50 -3.53 6.91
N THR A 15 12.89 -2.36 6.79
CA THR A 15 12.42 -1.54 7.90
C THR A 15 10.92 -1.35 7.79
N ILE A 16 10.20 -1.66 8.88
CA ILE A 16 8.76 -1.51 9.01
C ILE A 16 8.49 -0.45 10.07
N GLU A 17 7.76 0.59 9.70
CA GLU A 17 7.39 1.70 10.57
C GLU A 17 5.87 1.85 10.67
N THR A 18 5.35 2.07 11.87
CA THR A 18 3.91 2.33 12.11
C THR A 18 3.69 3.48 13.10
N GLY A 19 2.47 4.02 13.12
CA GLY A 19 2.03 5.06 14.07
C GLY A 19 2.39 6.50 13.68
N LYS A 20 3.05 6.73 12.54
CA LYS A 20 3.38 8.07 12.03
C LYS A 20 2.29 8.67 11.13
N ILE A 21 1.84 7.92 10.13
CA ILE A 21 0.90 8.37 9.09
C ILE A 21 -0.35 7.49 9.00
N ALA A 22 -1.44 8.04 8.45
CA ALA A 22 -2.74 7.37 8.29
C ALA A 22 -3.27 6.75 9.60
N LYS A 23 -3.21 7.52 10.71
CA LYS A 23 -3.62 7.09 12.06
C LYS A 23 -5.10 6.78 12.23
N LEU A 24 -5.92 7.15 11.24
CA LEU A 24 -7.35 6.86 11.22
C LEU A 24 -7.68 5.50 10.58
N ALA A 25 -6.71 4.88 9.92
CA ALA A 25 -6.86 3.50 9.47
C ALA A 25 -6.68 2.55 10.65
N ASP A 26 -7.35 1.39 10.60
CA ASP A 26 -7.20 0.35 11.64
C ASP A 26 -5.77 -0.20 11.68
N GLY A 27 -5.12 -0.28 10.52
CA GLY A 27 -3.71 -0.60 10.38
C GLY A 27 -3.04 0.27 9.32
N SER A 28 -1.82 0.75 9.60
CA SER A 28 -1.01 1.50 8.65
C SER A 28 0.47 1.25 8.92
N VAL A 29 1.20 0.85 7.87
CA VAL A 29 2.64 0.63 7.92
C VAL A 29 3.32 1.25 6.70
N VAL A 30 4.53 1.76 6.93
CA VAL A 30 5.46 2.13 5.88
C VAL A 30 6.59 1.10 5.91
N VAL A 31 6.73 0.37 4.82
CA VAL A 31 7.79 -0.62 4.63
C VAL A 31 8.82 -0.04 3.69
N SER A 32 10.08 -0.17 4.05
CA SER A 32 11.23 0.29 3.26
C SER A 32 12.26 -0.81 3.13
N CYS A 33 12.78 -1.00 1.92
CA CYS A 33 13.83 -1.95 1.59
C CYS A 33 14.80 -1.27 0.61
N GLY A 34 16.01 -0.96 1.09
CA GLY A 34 16.94 -0.10 0.35
C GLY A 34 16.30 1.27 0.06
N GLU A 35 16.25 1.64 -1.23
CA GLU A 35 15.67 2.90 -1.70
C GLU A 35 14.16 2.80 -2.03
N SER A 36 13.61 1.59 -2.02
CA SER A 36 12.19 1.36 -2.30
C SER A 36 11.35 1.46 -1.04
N MET A 37 10.20 2.14 -1.15
CA MET A 37 9.26 2.32 -0.04
C MET A 37 7.82 2.06 -0.50
N VAL A 38 7.04 1.37 0.33
CA VAL A 38 5.61 1.12 0.14
C VAL A 38 4.87 1.46 1.41
N MET A 39 3.74 2.16 1.27
CA MET A 39 2.78 2.39 2.36
C MET A 39 1.60 1.43 2.18
N ALA A 40 1.31 0.63 3.20
CA ALA A 40 0.16 -0.25 3.24
C ALA A 40 -0.77 0.19 4.39
N SER A 41 -2.04 0.39 4.06
CA SER A 41 -3.10 0.70 5.02
C SER A 41 -4.24 -0.30 4.89
N ALA A 42 -4.74 -0.78 6.02
CA ALA A 42 -5.89 -1.67 6.10
C ALA A 42 -6.99 -1.01 6.92
N VAL A 43 -8.21 -1.11 6.43
CA VAL A 43 -9.42 -0.64 7.11
C VAL A 43 -10.46 -1.74 7.01
N SER A 44 -11.08 -2.07 8.13
CA SER A 44 -12.14 -3.06 8.24
C SER A 44 -13.39 -2.42 8.79
N ALA A 45 -14.53 -2.74 8.18
CA ALA A 45 -15.81 -2.43 8.81
C ALA A 45 -15.93 -3.26 10.12
N THR A 46 -16.46 -2.63 11.17
CA THR A 46 -16.74 -3.30 12.46
C THR A 46 -18.11 -3.97 12.48
N ALA A 47 -18.97 -3.65 11.51
CA ALA A 47 -20.31 -4.22 11.36
C ALA A 47 -20.47 -4.86 9.98
N ILE A 48 -21.14 -6.01 9.95
CA ILE A 48 -21.52 -6.70 8.73
C ILE A 48 -22.74 -5.98 8.13
N LYS A 49 -22.74 -5.76 6.81
CA LYS A 49 -23.90 -5.18 6.13
C LYS A 49 -25.05 -6.18 6.09
N GLU A 50 -26.28 -5.71 6.24
CA GLU A 50 -27.46 -6.57 6.12
C GLU A 50 -27.48 -7.26 4.75
N GLY A 51 -27.72 -8.58 4.73
CA GLY A 51 -27.75 -9.38 3.51
C GLY A 51 -26.36 -9.75 2.93
N GLN A 52 -25.27 -9.49 3.64
CA GLN A 52 -23.92 -9.90 3.25
C GLN A 52 -23.75 -11.43 3.34
N ASP A 53 -23.56 -12.09 2.20
CA ASP A 53 -23.40 -13.55 2.07
C ASP A 53 -21.97 -13.99 1.64
N TRP A 54 -21.08 -13.04 1.37
CA TRP A 54 -19.68 -13.28 0.98
C TRP A 54 -18.72 -12.31 1.68
N PHE A 55 -17.41 -12.62 1.67
CA PHE A 55 -16.38 -11.79 2.31
C PHE A 55 -15.84 -10.69 1.38
N PRO A 56 -16.17 -9.40 1.62
CA PRO A 56 -15.84 -8.30 0.72
C PRO A 56 -14.42 -7.80 0.95
N LEU A 57 -13.43 -8.52 0.41
CA LEU A 57 -12.04 -8.09 0.43
C LEU A 57 -11.64 -7.43 -0.89
N THR A 58 -11.10 -6.21 -0.79
CA THR A 58 -10.51 -5.49 -1.92
C THR A 58 -9.06 -5.18 -1.61
N VAL A 59 -8.17 -5.43 -2.58
CA VAL A 59 -6.75 -5.07 -2.51
C VAL A 59 -6.42 -4.14 -3.66
N ASP A 60 -6.00 -2.93 -3.33
CA ASP A 60 -5.63 -1.89 -4.30
C ASP A 60 -4.14 -1.57 -4.20
N TYR A 61 -3.36 -2.05 -5.15
CA TYR A 61 -1.96 -1.67 -5.32
C TYR A 61 -1.84 -0.54 -6.34
N ARG A 62 -1.11 0.52 -5.98
CA ARG A 62 -0.91 1.71 -6.83
C ARG A 62 0.54 2.15 -6.87
N GLU A 63 1.06 2.39 -8.07
CA GLU A 63 2.39 2.95 -8.30
C GLU A 63 2.27 4.44 -8.63
N LYS A 64 2.88 5.29 -7.79
CA LYS A 64 2.94 6.74 -8.07
C LYS A 64 4.13 7.04 -8.96
N ALA A 65 3.93 7.81 -10.04
CA ALA A 65 5.02 8.21 -10.93
C ALA A 65 6.09 9.06 -10.21
N ALA A 66 5.66 9.80 -9.18
CA ALA A 66 6.54 10.55 -8.29
C ALA A 66 7.55 9.67 -7.54
N ALA A 67 7.28 8.37 -7.33
CA ALA A 67 8.21 7.45 -6.68
C ALA A 67 9.51 7.26 -7.47
N VAL A 68 9.48 7.51 -8.79
CA VAL A 68 10.65 7.50 -9.68
C VAL A 68 10.97 8.89 -10.25
N GLY A 69 10.44 9.95 -9.63
CA GLY A 69 10.67 11.34 -10.05
C GLY A 69 10.07 11.71 -11.41
N LYS A 70 9.02 11.02 -11.87
CA LYS A 70 8.39 11.27 -13.18
C LYS A 70 7.01 11.90 -13.04
N ILE A 71 6.66 12.74 -14.01
CA ILE A 71 5.29 13.25 -14.20
C ILE A 71 4.53 12.27 -15.11
N PRO A 72 3.28 11.88 -14.77
CA PRO A 72 2.49 10.98 -15.62
C PRO A 72 2.36 11.51 -17.06
N GLY A 73 2.55 10.64 -18.05
CA GLY A 73 2.61 11.02 -19.46
C GLY A 73 1.29 11.49 -20.08
N GLY A 74 0.15 11.06 -19.54
CA GLY A 74 -1.19 11.31 -20.11
C GLY A 74 -1.60 12.78 -20.15
N TYR A 75 -2.69 13.09 -20.88
CA TYR A 75 -3.20 14.46 -21.03
C TYR A 75 -3.44 15.15 -19.68
N PHE A 76 -4.06 14.45 -18.74
CA PHE A 76 -4.38 14.95 -17.40
C PHE A 76 -3.18 15.01 -16.43
N LYS A 77 -2.01 14.50 -16.83
CA LYS A 77 -0.78 14.47 -15.99
C LYS A 77 -0.99 13.88 -14.57
N ARG A 78 -1.90 12.92 -14.45
CA ARG A 78 -2.26 12.24 -13.20
C ARG A 78 -2.34 10.72 -13.40
N GLU A 79 -2.04 9.95 -12.37
CA GLU A 79 -2.31 8.52 -12.33
C GLU A 79 -3.80 8.23 -12.53
N GLY A 80 -4.10 7.30 -13.44
CA GLY A 80 -5.46 7.01 -13.89
C GLY A 80 -5.95 5.66 -13.40
N ARG A 81 -6.56 4.90 -14.31
CA ARG A 81 -6.95 3.51 -14.06
C ARG A 81 -5.70 2.67 -13.75
N PRO A 82 -5.83 1.62 -12.91
CA PRO A 82 -4.71 0.71 -12.68
C PRO A 82 -4.20 0.14 -14.00
N SER A 83 -2.89 0.08 -14.12
CA SER A 83 -2.20 -0.66 -15.17
C SER A 83 -2.38 -2.16 -14.98
N GLU A 84 -2.02 -2.94 -16.00
CA GLU A 84 -1.99 -4.39 -15.93
C GLU A 84 -1.07 -4.86 -14.79
N LYS A 85 0.13 -4.27 -14.68
CA LYS A 85 1.07 -4.57 -13.59
C LYS A 85 0.44 -4.31 -12.22
N GLU A 86 -0.21 -3.16 -12.03
CA GLU A 86 -0.86 -2.85 -10.75
C GLU A 86 -1.96 -3.85 -10.41
N THR A 87 -2.76 -4.23 -11.41
CA THR A 87 -3.84 -5.23 -11.25
C THR A 87 -3.28 -6.61 -10.93
N LEU A 88 -2.19 -7.02 -11.58
CA LEU A 88 -1.53 -8.30 -11.31
C LEU A 88 -0.90 -8.32 -9.92
N THR A 89 -0.23 -7.25 -9.50
CA THR A 89 0.33 -7.14 -8.15
C THR A 89 -0.76 -7.17 -7.09
N SER A 90 -1.92 -6.52 -7.31
CA SER A 90 -3.07 -6.64 -6.40
C SER A 90 -3.57 -8.08 -6.21
N ARG A 91 -3.42 -8.94 -7.23
CA ARG A 91 -3.88 -10.34 -7.22
C ARG A 91 -2.81 -11.32 -6.75
N MET A 92 -1.56 -10.86 -6.64
CA MET A 92 -0.43 -11.73 -6.37
C MET A 92 -0.61 -12.39 -4.99
N THR A 93 -0.50 -13.72 -4.98
CA THR A 93 -0.60 -14.58 -3.80
C THR A 93 0.75 -15.22 -3.53
#